data_AF-X1TQS3-F1
#
_entry.id   AF-X1TQS3-F1
#
_cell.length_a   1.000
_cell.length_b   1.000
_cell.length_c   1.000
_cell.angle_alpha   90.00
_cell.angle_beta   90.00
_cell.angle_gamma   90.00
#
_symmetry.space_group_name_H-M   'P 1'
#
loop_
_entity.id
_entity.type
_entity.pdbx_description
1 polymer ?
#
loop_
_entity_poly.entity_id
_entity_poly.type
_entity_poly.pdbx_seq_one_letter_code
_entity_poly.pdbx_strand_id
1 'polypeptide(L)'
;DIIFIQKNGVNDFEKVQKTRENLLKEMLQEFNEGRSKSYYCVAATVLEIEELEEALIKAKKNSISLEIKDKSKVFHSILDELAERENYYLKLRK
;
A
#
# COMPACT_ATOMS: atom_id res chain seq x y z
N ASP A 1 8.62 14.50 3.13
CA ASP A 1 9.50 14.36 1.94
C ASP A 1 10.66 15.36 1.87
N ILE A 2 10.41 16.67 1.86
CA ILE A 2 11.51 17.67 1.75
C ILE A 2 12.57 17.51 2.86
N ILE A 3 12.14 17.27 4.11
CA ILE A 3 13.05 17.02 5.24
C ILE A 3 13.90 15.77 5.03
N PHE A 4 13.33 14.70 4.46
CA PHE A 4 14.06 13.46 4.15
C PHE A 4 15.12 13.71 3.07
N ILE A 5 14.77 14.43 2.00
CA ILE A 5 15.70 14.78 0.93
C ILE A 5 16.83 15.67 1.47
N GLN A 6 16.53 16.62 2.35
CA GLN A 6 17.55 17.46 2.97
C GLN A 6 18.52 16.66 3.85
N LYS A 7 18.04 15.60 4.51
CA LYS A 7 18.85 14.75 5.41
C LYS A 7 19.63 13.65 4.69
N ASN A 8 19.04 13.00 3.68
CA ASN A 8 19.58 11.79 3.05
C ASN A 8 19.92 11.98 1.56
N GLY A 9 19.51 13.09 0.95
CA GLY A 9 19.69 13.38 -0.46
C GLY A 9 18.60 12.80 -1.38
N VAL A 10 18.59 13.29 -2.61
CA VAL A 10 17.59 12.91 -3.62
C VAL A 10 17.71 11.46 -4.07
N ASN A 11 18.93 10.90 -4.10
CA ASN A 11 19.16 9.53 -4.54
C ASN A 11 18.51 8.51 -3.60
N ASP A 12 18.59 8.73 -2.28
CA ASP A 12 17.96 7.83 -1.30
C ASP A 12 16.44 8.00 -1.29
N PHE A 13 15.95 9.23 -1.51
CA PHE A 13 14.54 9.45 -1.75
C PHE A 13 14.05 8.69 -2.98
N GLU A 14 14.77 8.76 -4.11
CA GLU A 14 14.42 8.03 -5.33
C GLU A 14 14.35 6.51 -5.12
N LYS A 15 15.26 5.94 -4.32
CA LYS A 15 15.21 4.51 -3.96
C LYS A 15 13.92 4.18 -3.20
N VAL A 16 13.57 4.97 -2.19
CA VAL A 16 12.32 4.79 -1.42
C VAL A 16 11.10 4.88 -2.35
N GLN A 17 11.07 5.86 -3.26
CA GLN A 17 9.96 5.99 -4.22
C GLN A 17 9.86 4.80 -5.18
N LYS A 18 11.00 4.26 -5.67
CA LYS A 18 11.01 3.06 -6.51
C LYS A 18 10.50 1.82 -5.75
N THR A 19 10.85 1.68 -4.48
CA THR A 19 10.31 0.60 -3.64
C THR A 19 8.79 0.72 -3.51
N ARG A 20 8.28 1.91 -3.19
CA ARG A 20 6.83 2.18 -3.12
C ARG A 20 6.12 1.92 -4.45
N GLU A 21 6.74 2.30 -5.58
CA GLU A 21 6.21 2.04 -6.91
C GLU A 21 6.09 0.54 -7.19
N ASN A 22 7.10 -0.25 -6.84
CA ASN A 22 7.09 -1.70 -7.04
C ASN A 22 6.02 -2.37 -6.18
N LEU A 23 5.89 -1.98 -4.90
CA LEU A 23 4.83 -2.46 -4.02
C LEU A 23 3.45 -2.12 -4.59
N LEU A 24 3.24 -0.88 -5.04
CA LEU A 24 1.96 -0.48 -5.63
C LEU A 24 1.63 -1.28 -6.89
N LYS A 25 2.61 -1.57 -7.76
CA LYS A 25 2.40 -2.43 -8.94
C LYS A 25 1.92 -3.82 -8.54
N GLU A 26 2.53 -4.40 -7.51
CA GLU A 26 2.14 -5.71 -6.98
C GLU A 26 0.72 -5.69 -6.39
N MET A 27 0.42 -4.68 -5.56
CA MET A 27 -0.92 -4.46 -5.00
C MET A 27 -1.98 -4.40 -6.11
N LEU A 28 -1.70 -3.64 -7.17
CA LEU A 28 -2.60 -3.49 -8.30
C LEU A 28 -2.74 -4.78 -9.11
N GLN A 29 -1.66 -5.52 -9.31
CA GLN A 29 -1.71 -6.77 -10.07
C GLN A 29 -2.50 -7.85 -9.34
N GLU A 30 -2.31 -7.99 -8.03
CA GLU A 30 -2.87 -9.11 -7.26
C GLU A 30 -4.25 -8.83 -6.68
N PHE A 31 -4.59 -7.56 -6.41
CA PHE A 31 -5.77 -7.19 -5.61
C PHE A 31 -6.67 -6.15 -6.26
N ASN A 32 -6.37 -5.62 -7.45
CA ASN A 32 -7.24 -4.65 -8.11
C ASN A 32 -8.35 -5.33 -8.93
N GLU A 33 -9.56 -5.23 -8.43
CA GLU A 33 -10.82 -5.62 -9.06
C GLU A 33 -11.36 -4.57 -10.06
N GLY A 34 -10.57 -3.52 -10.35
CA GLY A 34 -10.86 -2.48 -11.33
C GLY A 34 -11.33 -1.15 -10.74
N ARG A 35 -11.52 -1.05 -9.42
CA ARG A 35 -12.04 0.15 -8.74
C ARG A 35 -11.17 0.65 -7.58
N SER A 36 -10.21 -0.16 -7.13
CA SER A 36 -9.38 0.15 -5.94
C SER A 36 -8.09 0.90 -6.23
N LYS A 37 -7.84 1.31 -7.48
CA LYS A 37 -6.59 2.00 -7.86
C LYS A 37 -6.28 3.22 -6.99
N SER A 38 -7.24 4.13 -6.84
CA SER A 38 -7.03 5.35 -6.03
C SER A 38 -6.78 5.03 -4.57
N TYR A 39 -7.48 4.04 -4.01
CA TYR A 39 -7.29 3.61 -2.62
C TYR A 39 -5.89 3.03 -2.41
N TYR A 40 -5.42 2.13 -3.27
CA TYR A 40 -4.07 1.57 -3.19
C TYR A 40 -2.98 2.61 -3.40
N CYS A 41 -3.18 3.59 -4.30
CA CYS A 41 -2.26 4.72 -4.44
C CYS A 41 -2.12 5.52 -3.15
N VAL A 42 -3.24 5.79 -2.46
CA VAL A 42 -3.21 6.49 -1.17
C VAL A 42 -2.50 5.64 -0.12
N ALA A 43 -2.87 4.35 0.02
CA ALA A 43 -2.21 3.44 0.96
C ALA A 43 -0.69 3.36 0.74
N ALA A 44 -0.26 3.18 -0.51
CA ALA A 44 1.16 3.13 -0.88
C ALA A 44 1.92 4.45 -0.65
N THR A 45 1.21 5.56 -0.46
CA THR A 45 1.80 6.88 -0.15
C THR A 45 1.91 7.13 1.35
N VAL A 46 0.93 6.66 2.14
CA VAL A 46 0.80 7.06 3.55
C VAL A 46 1.28 6.01 4.55
N LEU A 47 1.24 4.71 4.21
CA LEU A 47 1.79 3.66 5.06
C LEU A 47 3.31 3.60 4.92
N GLU A 48 4.00 3.07 5.92
CA GLU A 48 5.42 2.74 5.82
C GLU A 48 5.65 1.53 4.91
N ILE A 49 6.88 1.40 4.38
CA ILE A 49 7.22 0.33 3.43
C ILE A 49 7.05 -1.05 4.07
N GLU A 50 7.55 -1.19 5.30
CA GLU A 50 7.50 -2.43 6.06
C GLU A 50 6.04 -2.85 6.34
N GLU A 51 5.17 -1.88 6.65
CA GLU A 51 3.74 -2.13 6.88
C GLU A 51 3.03 -2.61 5.61
N LEU A 52 3.38 -2.05 4.45
CA LEU A 52 2.85 -2.47 3.15
C LEU A 52 3.31 -3.88 2.79
N GLU A 53 4.57 -4.21 3.04
CA GLU A 53 5.13 -5.55 2.81
C GLU A 53 4.43 -6.59 3.69
N GLU A 54 4.27 -6.31 4.98
CA GLU A 54 3.55 -7.18 5.92
C GLU A 54 2.08 -7.37 5.50
N ALA A 55 1.40 -6.28 5.12
CA ALA A 55 0.02 -6.33 4.65
C ALA A 55 -0.12 -7.19 3.38
N LEU A 56 0.80 -7.04 2.42
CA LEU A 56 0.83 -7.86 1.19
C LEU A 56 1.04 -9.34 1.50
N ILE A 57 2.01 -9.68 2.35
CA ILE A 57 2.28 -11.07 2.76
C ILE A 57 1.03 -11.68 3.42
N LYS A 58 0.42 -10.97 4.36
CA LYS A 58 -0.81 -11.40 5.04
C LYS A 58 -1.96 -11.60 4.06
N ALA A 59 -2.16 -10.66 3.14
CA ALA A 59 -3.23 -10.71 2.15
C ALA A 59 -3.07 -11.91 1.20
N LYS A 60 -1.88 -12.11 0.63
CA LYS A 60 -1.58 -13.25 -0.24
C LYS A 60 -1.85 -14.59 0.44
N LYS A 61 -1.47 -14.72 1.72
CA LYS A 61 -1.72 -15.94 2.50
C LYS A 61 -3.21 -16.16 2.78
N ASN A 62 -3.94 -15.09 3.09
CA ASN A 62 -5.35 -15.17 3.45
C ASN A 62 -6.30 -15.26 2.24
N SER A 63 -5.79 -15.01 1.04
CA SER A 63 -6.60 -14.96 -0.18
C SER A 63 -6.21 -16.02 -1.22
N ILE A 64 -5.56 -17.10 -0.79
CA ILE A 64 -5.19 -18.22 -1.65
C ILE A 64 -6.46 -18.80 -2.29
N SER A 65 -6.42 -19.00 -3.61
CA SER A 65 -7.53 -19.54 -4.41
C SER A 65 -8.83 -18.70 -4.42
N LEU A 66 -8.80 -17.46 -3.91
CA LEU A 66 -9.93 -16.55 -4.03
C LEU A 66 -9.94 -15.84 -5.40
N GLU A 67 -11.14 -15.50 -5.87
CA GLU A 67 -11.30 -14.62 -7.02
C GLU A 67 -10.87 -13.18 -6.67
N ILE A 68 -10.50 -12.40 -7.69
CA ILE A 68 -9.97 -11.04 -7.54
C ILE A 68 -10.83 -10.13 -6.67
N LYS A 69 -12.17 -10.28 -6.72
CA LYS A 69 -13.11 -9.49 -5.91
C LYS A 69 -12.96 -9.78 -4.42
N ASP A 70 -12.79 -11.05 -4.05
CA ASP A 70 -12.67 -11.43 -2.65
C ASP A 70 -11.23 -11.22 -2.14
N LYS A 71 -10.22 -11.40 -3.01
CA LYS A 71 -8.85 -10.95 -2.72
C LYS A 71 -8.82 -9.47 -2.35
N SER A 72 -9.49 -8.63 -3.15
CA SER A 72 -9.59 -7.19 -2.91
C SER A 72 -10.20 -6.89 -1.53
N LYS A 73 -11.34 -7.51 -1.18
CA LYS A 73 -11.96 -7.32 0.14
C LYS A 73 -11.03 -7.71 1.29
N VAL A 74 -10.33 -8.83 1.17
CA VAL A 74 -9.35 -9.28 2.18
C VAL A 74 -8.26 -8.24 2.36
N PHE A 75 -7.73 -7.70 1.26
CA PHE A 75 -6.65 -6.73 1.33
C PHE A 75 -7.12 -5.37 1.88
N HIS A 76 -8.31 -4.90 1.48
CA HIS A 76 -8.96 -3.72 2.08
C HIS A 76 -9.11 -3.88 3.59
N SER A 77 -9.63 -5.02 4.07
CA SER A 77 -9.77 -5.28 5.51
C SER A 77 -8.44 -5.14 6.25
N ILE A 78 -7.37 -5.71 5.69
CA ILE A 78 -6.03 -5.65 6.31
C ILE A 78 -5.50 -4.21 6.34
N LEU A 79 -5.64 -3.47 5.24
CA LEU A 79 -5.17 -2.09 5.14
C LEU A 79 -5.99 -1.15 6.03
N ASP A 80 -7.30 -1.34 6.12
CA ASP A 80 -8.19 -0.56 6.98
C ASP A 80 -7.92 -0.83 8.47
N GLU A 81 -7.74 -2.10 8.88
CA GLU A 81 -7.32 -2.46 10.24
C GLU A 81 -5.97 -1.81 10.62
N LEU A 82 -5.01 -1.83 9.70
CA LEU A 82 -3.70 -1.22 9.89
C LEU A 82 -3.82 0.30 10.01
N ALA A 83 -4.59 0.93 9.13
CA ALA A 83 -4.80 2.37 9.15
C ALA A 83 -5.52 2.83 10.42
N GLU A 84 -6.49 2.06 10.92
CA GLU A 84 -7.16 2.35 12.19
C GLU A 84 -6.19 2.24 13.37
N ARG A 85 -5.37 1.18 13.42
CA ARG A 85 -4.38 0.95 14.48
C ARG A 85 -3.34 2.06 14.57
N GLU A 86 -2.82 2.49 13.42
CA GLU A 86 -1.71 3.45 13.32
C GLU A 86 -2.19 4.90 13.05
N ASN A 87 -3.52 5.13 13.06
CA ASN A 87 -4.17 6.43 12.81
C ASN A 87 -3.85 7.05 11.43
N TYR A 88 -3.70 6.22 10.39
CA TYR A 88 -3.61 6.68 9.01
C TYR A 88 -4.98 6.99 8.40
N TYR A 89 -5.00 7.89 7.42
CA TYR A 89 -6.22 8.25 6.70
C TYR A 89 -6.11 7.85 5.23
N LEU A 90 -6.73 6.72 4.86
CA LEU A 90 -6.67 6.14 3.50
C LEU A 90 -7.64 6.78 2.49
N LYS A 91 -8.00 8.04 2.70
CA LYS A 91 -8.93 8.77 1.82
C LYS A 91 -8.32 10.11 1.46
N LEU A 92 -8.46 10.49 0.19
CA LEU A 92 -8.12 11.84 -0.24
C LEU A 92 -9.01 12.84 0.50
N ARG A 93 -8.38 13.84 1.12
CA ARG A 93 -9.09 15.01 1.65
C ARG A 93 -9.49 15.89 0.45
N LYS A 94 -10.76 16.25 0.36
CA LYS A 94 -11.26 17.22 -0.61
C LYS A 94 -11.24 18.61 0.00
#